data_AF-A0A3B8UD54-F1
#
_entry.id   AF-A0A3B8UD54-F1
#
_cell.length_a   1.000
_cell.length_b   1.000
_cell.length_c   1.000
_cell.angle_alpha   90.00
_cell.angle_beta   90.00
_cell.angle_gamma   90.00
#
_symmetry.space_group_name_H-M   'P 1'
#
loop_
_entity.id
_entity.type
_entity.pdbx_description
1 polymer ?
#
loop_
_entity_poly.entity_id
_entity_poly.type
_entity_poly.pdbx_seq_one_letter_code
_entity_poly.pdbx_strand_id
1 'polypeptide(L)'
;MLTFPEADWICVVGVSAELYEQYLPSLSEDNKKRLIFLDPEGGATCFQHPQVAVFPARSSQEVLQAAKKIGWKSVFHTAAVVDLVKSPELAAQFEQALIKHKEAAHLLLSDWADVGESVIKRAFAHWNSLPDVRSALSLKDRFQQIPAIICGGGPSLKKNIHHVDPDKALIFAGGAALNQLPIEPHFAASIDRDASPAFFHRQPFWQIPFFYQSRMNPKNFSSLHGEKLYVPDGCYPAESWLSGSELFDGGWTVGTFLTSLAVLLGCDPIIYVGMDLCYEETQKYAFCEAPASSEKLVETLNRFGQKVSSQRDWLMAADWMAKLASQRWDKTFVNATEGGLRLQGPIKEASLQEVLGSLPIQPDLSGRVHAEIMTLDWMSIPLERMNEWKKSMKRCLSLCKKGLKHREPISWDREIVYQTLLFPLWQIWGPLFERELEVDSQPMSLEEKLRLNQILFFQRVLHEQAN
;
A
#
# COMPACT_ATOMS: atom_id res chain seq x y z
N MET A 1 -2.24 -23.33 -35.69
CA MET A 1 -1.77 -22.00 -35.27
C MET A 1 -2.44 -21.68 -33.96
N LEU A 2 -1.66 -21.51 -32.89
CA LEU A 2 -2.18 -20.94 -31.65
C LEU A 2 -2.44 -19.44 -31.90
N THR A 3 -3.65 -18.99 -31.59
CA THR A 3 -4.00 -17.57 -31.65
C THR A 3 -3.48 -16.92 -30.38
N PHE A 4 -2.53 -15.99 -30.50
CA PHE A 4 -2.03 -15.27 -29.34
C PHE A 4 -3.09 -14.27 -28.84
N PRO A 5 -3.28 -14.15 -27.52
CA PRO A 5 -4.13 -13.11 -26.98
C PRO A 5 -3.54 -11.73 -27.30
N GLU A 6 -4.42 -10.74 -27.44
CA GLU A 6 -4.02 -9.35 -27.67
C GLU A 6 -3.51 -8.74 -26.35
N ALA A 7 -2.20 -8.81 -26.14
CA ALA A 7 -1.53 -8.21 -24.99
C ALA A 7 -0.11 -7.78 -25.34
N ASP A 8 0.41 -6.79 -24.61
CA ASP A 8 1.81 -6.38 -24.70
C ASP A 8 2.72 -7.53 -24.22
N TRP A 9 2.37 -8.20 -23.13
CA TRP A 9 3.18 -9.27 -22.54
C TRP A 9 2.45 -10.60 -22.60
N ILE A 10 3.05 -11.57 -23.28
CA ILE A 10 2.56 -12.95 -23.31
C ILE A 10 3.39 -13.77 -22.34
N CYS A 11 2.77 -14.25 -21.27
CA CYS A 11 3.40 -15.13 -20.27
C CYS A 11 2.93 -16.56 -20.51
N VAL A 12 3.83 -17.43 -20.94
CA VAL A 12 3.57 -18.82 -21.29
C VAL A 12 3.99 -19.72 -20.14
N VAL A 13 3.07 -20.51 -19.61
CA VAL A 13 3.39 -21.59 -18.67
C VAL A 13 3.79 -22.81 -19.50
N GLY A 14 5.07 -23.16 -19.45
CA GLY A 14 5.73 -24.11 -20.35
C GLY A 14 6.72 -23.42 -21.29
N VAL A 15 7.41 -24.22 -22.11
CA VAL A 15 8.42 -23.77 -23.08
C VAL A 15 8.07 -24.32 -24.46
N SER A 16 8.11 -23.49 -25.51
CA SER A 16 7.87 -23.93 -26.88
C SER A 16 8.68 -23.12 -27.90
N ALA A 17 9.56 -23.81 -28.63
CA ALA A 17 10.33 -23.21 -29.73
C ALA A 17 9.43 -22.80 -30.90
N GLU A 18 8.38 -23.57 -31.18
CA GLU A 18 7.42 -23.27 -32.24
C GLU A 18 6.69 -21.93 -31.96
N LEU A 19 6.28 -21.69 -30.71
CA LEU A 19 5.66 -20.42 -30.33
C LEU A 19 6.63 -19.25 -30.35
N TYR A 20 7.88 -19.48 -29.94
CA TYR A 20 8.94 -18.49 -30.04
C TYR A 20 9.10 -18.03 -31.51
N GLU A 21 9.28 -18.97 -32.45
CA GLU A 21 9.42 -18.64 -33.88
C GLU A 21 8.16 -17.98 -34.45
N GLN A 22 6.96 -18.42 -34.03
CA GLN A 22 5.69 -17.84 -34.48
C GLN A 22 5.52 -16.38 -34.00
N TYR A 23 5.99 -16.05 -32.79
CA TYR A 23 5.81 -14.71 -32.20
C TYR A 23 6.97 -13.75 -32.50
N LEU A 24 8.13 -14.25 -32.90
CA LEU A 24 9.36 -13.48 -33.17
C LEU A 24 9.16 -12.27 -34.10
N PRO A 25 8.41 -12.37 -35.23
CA PRO A 25 8.17 -11.21 -36.08
C PRO A 25 7.45 -10.08 -35.34
N SER A 26 6.46 -10.42 -34.52
CA SER A 26 5.70 -9.45 -33.74
C SER A 26 6.53 -8.76 -32.67
N LEU A 27 7.56 -9.42 -32.11
CA LEU A 27 8.46 -8.80 -31.14
C LEU A 27 9.33 -7.74 -31.81
N SER A 28 9.75 -7.97 -33.04
CA SER A 28 10.64 -7.07 -33.79
C SER A 28 9.95 -5.80 -34.28
N GLU A 29 8.62 -5.84 -34.45
CA GLU A 29 7.82 -4.69 -34.90
C GLU A 29 7.40 -3.75 -33.77
N ASP A 30 7.33 -4.24 -32.52
CA ASP A 30 6.82 -3.49 -31.38
C ASP A 30 7.68 -3.66 -30.13
N ASN A 31 8.33 -2.57 -29.73
CA ASN A 31 9.22 -2.53 -28.57
C ASN A 31 8.50 -2.68 -27.22
N LYS A 32 7.17 -2.65 -27.18
CA LYS A 32 6.37 -2.93 -25.97
C LYS A 32 6.16 -4.42 -25.77
N LYS A 33 6.21 -5.20 -26.85
CA LYS A 33 5.87 -6.62 -26.79
C LYS A 33 6.93 -7.42 -26.04
N ARG A 34 6.52 -8.38 -25.24
CA ARG A 34 7.41 -9.32 -24.54
C ARG A 34 6.82 -10.71 -24.56
N LEU A 35 7.67 -11.71 -24.71
CA LEU A 35 7.31 -13.12 -24.59
C LEU A 35 8.10 -13.74 -23.44
N ILE A 36 7.39 -14.18 -22.41
CA ILE A 36 7.98 -14.71 -21.19
C ILE A 36 7.58 -16.17 -21.05
N PHE A 37 8.56 -17.06 -20.89
CA PHE A 37 8.30 -18.47 -20.61
C PHE A 37 8.54 -18.76 -19.13
N LEU A 38 7.67 -19.56 -18.53
CA LEU A 38 7.83 -20.17 -17.22
C LEU A 38 8.15 -21.64 -17.45
N ASP A 39 9.34 -22.07 -17.05
CA ASP A 39 9.85 -23.41 -17.31
C ASP A 39 9.73 -24.31 -16.05
N PRO A 40 8.67 -25.14 -15.97
CA PRO A 40 8.51 -26.07 -14.85
C PRO A 40 9.40 -27.31 -14.96
N GLU A 41 9.87 -27.67 -16.17
CA GLU A 41 10.62 -28.91 -16.43
C GLU A 41 12.14 -28.71 -16.34
N GLY A 42 12.61 -27.46 -16.45
CA GLY A 42 14.04 -27.12 -16.38
C GLY A 42 14.80 -27.40 -17.67
N GLY A 43 14.10 -27.42 -18.81
CA GLY A 43 14.68 -27.62 -20.13
C GLY A 43 15.39 -26.37 -20.63
N ALA A 44 16.72 -26.39 -20.63
CA ALA A 44 17.54 -25.29 -21.14
C ALA A 44 17.26 -25.04 -22.64
N THR A 45 16.39 -24.08 -22.93
CA THR A 45 16.22 -23.50 -24.26
C THR A 45 16.84 -22.10 -24.26
N CYS A 46 17.83 -21.91 -25.13
CA CYS A 46 18.48 -20.61 -25.30
C CYS A 46 17.74 -19.82 -26.39
N PHE A 47 16.64 -19.15 -26.03
CA PHE A 47 16.04 -18.16 -26.91
C PHE A 47 16.91 -16.90 -26.94
N GLN A 48 17.25 -16.43 -28.14
CA GLN A 48 18.12 -15.25 -28.31
C GLN A 48 17.31 -14.08 -28.85
N HIS A 49 16.65 -13.36 -27.95
CA HIS A 49 15.97 -12.11 -28.27
C HIS A 49 15.83 -11.25 -27.01
N PRO A 50 16.12 -9.93 -27.06
CA PRO A 50 16.07 -9.05 -25.87
C PRO A 50 14.68 -8.93 -25.24
N GLN A 51 13.63 -9.17 -26.03
CA GLN A 51 12.23 -9.16 -25.58
C GLN A 51 11.72 -10.53 -25.12
N VAL A 52 12.59 -11.54 -25.02
CA VAL A 52 12.26 -12.90 -24.59
C VAL A 52 13.02 -13.25 -23.32
N ALA A 53 12.30 -13.77 -22.33
CA ALA A 53 12.89 -14.24 -21.08
C ALA A 53 12.31 -15.60 -20.67
N VAL A 54 13.13 -16.42 -20.03
CA VAL A 54 12.73 -17.70 -19.45
C VAL A 54 12.98 -17.64 -17.94
N PHE A 55 11.96 -17.98 -17.16
CA PHE A 55 12.01 -18.04 -15.71
C PHE A 55 11.79 -19.48 -15.25
N PRO A 56 12.57 -19.99 -14.29
CA PRO A 56 12.27 -21.28 -13.69
C PRO A 56 10.92 -21.23 -12.94
N ALA A 57 10.16 -22.31 -13.01
CA ALA A 57 8.85 -22.45 -12.37
C ALA A 57 8.63 -23.86 -11.80
N ARG A 58 9.69 -24.45 -11.24
CA ARG A 58 9.75 -25.83 -10.72
C ARG A 58 9.12 -25.96 -9.34
N SER A 59 8.88 -24.84 -8.68
CA SER A 59 8.23 -24.78 -7.37
C SER A 59 7.32 -23.56 -7.26
N SER A 60 6.37 -23.63 -6.32
CA SER A 60 5.51 -22.51 -5.94
C SER A 60 6.31 -21.23 -5.61
N GLN A 61 7.47 -21.37 -4.95
CA GLN A 61 8.32 -20.22 -4.63
C GLN A 61 8.91 -19.55 -5.88
N GLU A 62 9.39 -20.35 -6.84
CA GLU A 62 9.94 -19.83 -8.10
C GLU A 62 8.86 -19.13 -8.93
N VAL A 63 7.65 -19.70 -8.98
CA VAL A 63 6.48 -19.09 -9.64
C VAL A 63 6.15 -17.72 -9.05
N LEU A 64 6.10 -17.63 -7.72
CA LEU A 64 5.83 -16.36 -7.03
C LEU A 64 6.95 -15.33 -7.26
N GLN A 65 8.21 -15.75 -7.32
CA GLN A 65 9.35 -14.87 -7.62
C GLN A 65 9.30 -14.37 -9.07
N ALA A 66 9.01 -15.24 -10.03
CA ALA A 66 8.83 -14.87 -11.43
C ALA A 66 7.66 -13.89 -11.58
N ALA A 67 6.50 -14.19 -10.99
CA ALA A 67 5.34 -13.32 -10.98
C ALA A 67 5.64 -11.94 -10.40
N LYS A 68 6.43 -11.86 -9.32
CA LYS A 68 6.92 -10.59 -8.77
C LYS A 68 7.76 -9.82 -9.79
N LYS A 69 8.83 -10.43 -10.33
CA LYS A 69 9.73 -9.73 -11.26
C LYS A 69 9.00 -9.27 -12.53
N ILE A 70 8.15 -10.13 -13.10
CA ILE A 70 7.35 -9.83 -14.29
C ILE A 70 6.28 -8.77 -13.99
N GLY A 71 5.61 -8.86 -12.85
CA GLY A 71 4.55 -7.93 -12.45
C GLY A 71 5.05 -6.51 -12.29
N TRP A 72 6.20 -6.33 -11.63
CA TRP A 72 6.83 -5.02 -11.46
C TRP A 72 7.28 -4.40 -12.80
N LYS A 73 7.86 -5.19 -13.70
CA LYS A 73 8.26 -4.69 -15.04
C LYS A 73 7.06 -4.37 -15.92
N SER A 74 6.00 -5.17 -15.84
CA SER A 74 4.83 -5.07 -16.73
C SER A 74 3.69 -4.21 -16.19
N VAL A 75 3.86 -3.48 -15.08
CA VAL A 75 2.79 -2.75 -14.37
C VAL A 75 1.89 -1.84 -15.24
N PHE A 76 2.44 -1.21 -16.28
CA PHE A 76 1.70 -0.35 -17.23
C PHE A 76 1.38 -1.00 -18.58
N HIS A 77 1.61 -2.31 -18.68
CA HIS A 77 1.40 -3.10 -19.89
C HIS A 77 0.31 -4.14 -19.67
N THR A 78 -0.46 -4.45 -20.71
CA THR A 78 -1.37 -5.60 -20.66
C THR A 78 -0.54 -6.89 -20.61
N ALA A 79 -0.97 -7.86 -19.81
CA ALA A 79 -0.31 -9.16 -19.73
C ALA A 79 -1.35 -10.26 -19.80
N ALA A 80 -1.09 -11.28 -20.61
CA ALA A 80 -1.94 -12.45 -20.75
C ALA A 80 -1.15 -13.72 -20.39
N VAL A 81 -1.81 -14.67 -19.73
CA VAL A 81 -1.23 -15.96 -19.37
C VAL A 81 -1.75 -17.05 -20.32
N VAL A 82 -0.84 -17.87 -20.85
CA VAL A 82 -1.15 -18.99 -21.75
C VAL A 82 -0.59 -20.27 -21.15
N ASP A 83 -1.45 -21.25 -20.86
CA ASP A 83 -1.05 -22.55 -20.30
C ASP A 83 -0.82 -23.58 -21.41
N LEU A 84 0.44 -24.02 -21.59
CA LEU A 84 0.80 -25.09 -22.53
C LEU A 84 0.95 -26.45 -21.87
N VAL A 85 1.35 -26.48 -20.60
CA VAL A 85 1.61 -27.73 -19.86
C VAL A 85 0.30 -28.36 -19.38
N LYS A 86 -0.83 -27.66 -19.58
CA LYS A 86 -2.18 -28.07 -19.14
C LYS A 86 -2.19 -28.31 -17.63
N SER A 87 -1.48 -27.46 -16.89
CA SER A 87 -1.46 -27.43 -15.43
C SER A 87 -2.23 -26.19 -14.97
N PRO A 88 -3.57 -26.28 -14.89
CA PRO A 88 -4.41 -25.11 -14.59
C PRO A 88 -4.12 -24.52 -13.21
N GLU A 89 -3.65 -25.33 -12.26
CA GLU A 89 -3.27 -24.87 -10.91
C GLU A 89 -2.04 -23.96 -10.95
N LEU A 90 -0.99 -24.36 -11.67
CA LEU A 90 0.25 -23.58 -11.81
C LEU A 90 -0.02 -22.26 -12.55
N ALA A 91 -0.77 -22.33 -13.64
CA ALA A 91 -1.14 -21.17 -14.43
C ALA A 91 -2.00 -20.18 -13.62
N ALA A 92 -3.01 -20.69 -12.89
CA ALA A 92 -3.84 -19.86 -12.02
C ALA A 92 -3.02 -19.24 -10.88
N GLN A 93 -2.10 -19.99 -10.26
CA GLN A 93 -1.22 -19.46 -9.22
C GLN A 93 -0.35 -18.31 -9.75
N PHE A 94 0.28 -18.51 -10.90
CA PHE A 94 1.10 -17.49 -11.54
C PHE A 94 0.27 -16.25 -11.90
N GLU A 95 -0.88 -16.44 -12.54
CA GLU A 95 -1.76 -15.35 -12.97
C GLU A 95 -2.24 -14.50 -11.78
N GLN A 96 -2.71 -15.15 -10.71
CA GLN A 96 -3.13 -14.46 -9.48
C GLN A 96 -1.98 -13.67 -8.85
N ALA A 97 -0.78 -14.27 -8.77
CA ALA A 97 0.39 -13.60 -8.24
C ALA A 97 0.86 -12.44 -9.13
N LEU A 98 0.78 -12.60 -10.45
CA LEU A 98 1.14 -11.58 -11.43
C LEU A 98 0.22 -10.36 -11.30
N ILE A 99 -1.10 -10.58 -11.29
CA ILE A 99 -2.10 -9.53 -11.07
C ILE A 99 -1.79 -8.79 -9.77
N LYS A 100 -1.66 -9.53 -8.65
CA LYS A 100 -1.34 -8.96 -7.34
C LYS A 100 -0.09 -8.08 -7.35
N HIS A 101 1.00 -8.53 -7.95
CA HIS A 101 2.24 -7.77 -8.00
C HIS A 101 2.17 -6.56 -8.93
N LYS A 102 1.42 -6.63 -10.04
CA LYS A 102 1.14 -5.47 -10.89
C LYS A 102 0.33 -4.42 -10.12
N GLU A 103 -0.71 -4.83 -9.39
CA GLU A 103 -1.53 -3.89 -8.63
C GLU A 103 -0.75 -3.22 -7.49
N ALA A 104 0.07 -3.98 -6.76
CA ALA A 104 0.96 -3.43 -5.74
C ALA A 104 2.00 -2.46 -6.33
N ALA A 105 2.62 -2.81 -7.46
CA ALA A 105 3.56 -1.93 -8.16
C ALA A 105 2.86 -0.63 -8.63
N HIS A 106 1.63 -0.73 -9.13
CA HIS A 106 0.86 0.42 -9.59
C HIS A 106 0.56 1.39 -8.43
N LEU A 107 0.12 0.86 -7.29
CA LEU A 107 -0.16 1.68 -6.10
C LEU A 107 1.12 2.37 -5.59
N LEU A 108 2.23 1.64 -5.48
CA LEU A 108 3.50 2.22 -5.02
C LEU A 108 4.06 3.27 -5.99
N LEU A 109 3.98 3.03 -7.31
CA LEU A 109 4.38 4.03 -8.31
C LEU A 109 3.50 5.28 -8.26
N SER A 110 2.20 5.12 -8.00
CA SER A 110 1.27 6.25 -7.83
C SER A 110 1.56 7.05 -6.56
N ASP A 111 1.86 6.37 -5.44
CA ASP A 111 2.20 7.02 -4.17
C ASP A 111 3.55 7.73 -4.21
N TRP A 112 4.48 7.23 -5.03
CA TRP A 112 5.81 7.80 -5.22
C TRP A 112 5.98 8.56 -6.54
N ALA A 113 4.88 9.00 -7.16
CA ALA A 113 4.89 9.69 -8.46
C ALA A 113 5.70 11.00 -8.44
N ASP A 114 5.73 11.69 -7.30
CA ASP A 114 6.53 12.90 -7.05
C ASP A 114 7.83 12.60 -6.28
N VAL A 115 8.26 11.34 -6.30
CA VAL A 115 9.44 10.81 -5.59
C VAL A 115 9.49 11.16 -4.09
N GLY A 116 8.32 11.34 -3.46
CA GLY A 116 8.16 11.60 -2.03
C GLY A 116 8.41 13.05 -1.63
N GLU A 117 8.54 13.97 -2.59
CA GLU A 117 8.72 15.39 -2.36
C GLU A 117 7.58 15.97 -1.51
N SER A 118 6.32 15.71 -1.88
CA SER A 118 5.18 16.27 -1.16
C SER A 118 5.09 15.75 0.27
N VAL A 119 5.36 14.47 0.51
CA VAL A 119 5.28 13.88 1.86
C VAL A 119 6.35 14.46 2.77
N ILE A 120 7.60 14.55 2.30
CA ILE A 120 8.69 15.14 3.09
C ILE A 120 8.43 16.64 3.36
N LYS A 121 7.98 17.40 2.35
CA LYS A 121 7.62 18.83 2.52
C LYS A 121 6.47 19.03 3.50
N ARG A 122 5.41 18.22 3.38
CA ARG A 122 4.25 18.26 4.29
C ARG A 122 4.64 17.84 5.70
N ALA A 123 5.50 16.82 5.85
CA ALA A 123 6.06 16.43 7.15
C ALA A 123 6.72 17.62 7.84
N PHE A 124 7.67 18.29 7.17
CA PHE A 124 8.29 19.51 7.71
C PHE A 124 7.29 20.63 7.99
N ALA A 125 6.26 20.81 7.16
CA ALA A 125 5.23 21.81 7.41
C ALA A 125 4.41 21.51 8.68
N HIS A 126 3.94 20.27 8.84
CA HIS A 126 3.24 19.80 10.04
C HIS A 126 4.13 19.89 11.27
N TRP A 127 5.41 19.53 11.12
CA TRP A 127 6.40 19.64 12.18
C TRP A 127 6.90 21.07 12.45
N ASN A 128 6.54 22.06 11.63
CA ASN A 128 6.78 23.46 11.99
C ASN A 128 5.58 24.05 12.73
N SER A 129 4.40 23.42 12.65
CA SER A 129 3.20 23.72 13.44
C SER A 129 3.11 22.91 14.76
N LEU A 130 4.26 22.61 15.39
CA LEU A 130 4.40 21.60 16.44
C LEU A 130 3.83 21.85 17.85
N PRO A 131 3.37 23.03 18.30
CA PRO A 131 2.93 23.10 19.70
C PRO A 131 1.72 22.19 20.03
N ASP A 132 1.08 21.56 19.03
CA ASP A 132 -0.15 20.78 19.21
C ASP A 132 -0.10 19.33 18.65
N VAL A 133 1.08 18.70 18.50
CA VAL A 133 1.20 17.33 17.94
C VAL A 133 1.87 16.36 18.90
N ARG A 134 1.27 15.19 19.11
CA ARG A 134 1.81 14.11 19.96
C ARG A 134 2.19 12.89 19.14
N SER A 135 3.20 12.14 19.60
CA SER A 135 3.57 10.86 18.97
C SER A 135 2.59 9.75 19.39
N ALA A 136 1.92 9.13 18.42
CA ALA A 136 0.93 8.08 18.67
C ALA A 136 1.55 6.73 19.06
N LEU A 137 2.79 6.45 18.64
CA LEU A 137 3.39 5.12 18.81
C LEU A 137 3.57 4.74 20.29
N SER A 138 3.67 5.72 21.19
CA SER A 138 3.76 5.49 22.64
C SER A 138 2.45 5.01 23.27
N LEU A 139 1.33 5.02 22.53
CA LEU A 139 0.07 4.38 22.96
C LEU A 139 0.09 2.85 22.82
N LYS A 140 1.22 2.27 22.39
CA LYS A 140 1.38 0.82 22.26
C LYS A 140 0.92 0.11 23.53
N ASP A 141 0.03 -0.86 23.34
CA ASP A 141 -0.51 -1.75 24.37
C ASP A 141 -1.25 -1.03 25.54
N ARG A 142 -1.67 0.24 25.38
CA ARG A 142 -2.42 1.00 26.41
C ARG A 142 -3.89 0.62 26.54
N PHE A 143 -4.43 -0.07 25.56
CA PHE A 143 -5.83 -0.52 25.49
C PHE A 143 -5.93 -2.05 25.35
N GLN A 144 -5.00 -2.76 25.99
CA GLN A 144 -4.99 -4.22 26.05
C GLN A 144 -6.34 -4.80 26.47
N GLN A 145 -6.81 -5.81 25.72
CA GLN A 145 -8.05 -6.55 25.98
C GLN A 145 -9.33 -5.69 25.98
N ILE A 146 -9.26 -4.48 25.43
CA ILE A 146 -10.45 -3.69 25.11
C ILE A 146 -10.89 -4.04 23.68
N PRO A 147 -12.17 -4.37 23.46
CA PRO A 147 -12.68 -4.58 22.11
C PRO A 147 -12.55 -3.30 21.27
N ALA A 148 -12.22 -3.43 19.98
CA ALA A 148 -12.18 -2.32 19.04
C ALA A 148 -13.13 -2.56 17.88
N ILE A 149 -13.96 -1.57 17.55
CA ILE A 149 -14.80 -1.56 16.35
C ILE A 149 -14.17 -0.61 15.34
N ILE A 150 -13.80 -1.16 14.19
CA ILE A 150 -13.28 -0.41 13.04
C ILE A 150 -14.44 -0.15 12.08
N CYS A 151 -14.88 1.11 12.01
CA CYS A 151 -15.97 1.55 11.16
C CYS A 151 -15.44 1.95 9.78
N GLY A 152 -15.74 1.13 8.76
CA GLY A 152 -15.56 1.45 7.35
C GLY A 152 -16.75 2.19 6.76
N GLY A 153 -16.52 2.98 5.71
CA GLY A 153 -17.56 3.80 5.07
C GLY A 153 -18.37 3.07 3.99
N GLY A 154 -18.24 1.75 3.88
CA GLY A 154 -18.86 0.96 2.83
C GLY A 154 -20.39 0.91 2.91
N PRO A 155 -21.09 0.57 1.81
CA PRO A 155 -22.55 0.53 1.73
C PRO A 155 -23.30 -0.19 2.86
N SER A 156 -22.73 -1.26 3.42
CA SER A 156 -23.36 -2.07 4.46
C SER A 156 -23.34 -1.41 5.84
N LEU A 157 -22.58 -0.33 6.05
CA LEU A 157 -22.54 0.37 7.34
C LEU A 157 -23.95 0.75 7.80
N LYS A 158 -24.83 1.21 6.90
CA LYS A 158 -26.22 1.60 7.20
C LYS A 158 -27.04 0.51 7.92
N LYS A 159 -26.69 -0.77 7.71
CA LYS A 159 -27.36 -1.92 8.34
C LYS A 159 -27.01 -2.06 9.82
N ASN A 160 -25.81 -1.63 10.22
CA ASN A 160 -25.25 -1.91 11.54
C ASN A 160 -24.94 -0.68 12.38
N ILE A 161 -24.96 0.51 11.78
CA ILE A 161 -24.47 1.74 12.41
C ILE A 161 -25.18 2.08 13.73
N HIS A 162 -26.45 1.67 13.86
CA HIS A 162 -27.29 1.90 15.03
C HIS A 162 -27.02 0.91 16.19
N HIS A 163 -26.20 -0.12 15.95
CA HIS A 163 -25.76 -1.06 16.99
C HIS A 163 -24.40 -0.70 17.58
N VAL A 164 -23.65 0.22 16.98
CA VAL A 164 -22.34 0.62 17.49
C VAL A 164 -22.50 1.18 18.90
N ASP A 165 -21.80 0.59 19.86
CA ASP A 165 -21.93 0.88 21.29
C ASP A 165 -20.57 1.31 21.87
N PRO A 166 -20.39 2.60 22.22
CA PRO A 166 -19.14 3.11 22.74
C PRO A 166 -18.88 2.63 24.17
N ASP A 167 -19.86 2.09 24.89
CA ASP A 167 -19.68 1.55 26.23
C ASP A 167 -19.18 0.10 26.22
N LYS A 168 -19.03 -0.52 25.04
CA LYS A 168 -18.54 -1.90 24.91
C LYS A 168 -17.21 -2.03 24.18
N ALA A 169 -16.87 -1.04 23.36
CA ALA A 169 -15.69 -1.08 22.52
C ALA A 169 -15.16 0.32 22.20
N LEU A 170 -13.85 0.41 21.98
CA LEU A 170 -13.25 1.58 21.35
C LEU A 170 -13.74 1.68 19.91
N ILE A 171 -14.16 2.87 19.51
CA ILE A 171 -14.74 3.11 18.18
C ILE A 171 -13.73 3.88 17.36
N PHE A 172 -13.33 3.30 16.22
CA PHE A 172 -12.38 3.86 15.29
C PHE A 172 -13.10 4.19 13.99
N ALA A 173 -13.00 5.43 13.52
CA ALA A 173 -13.66 5.86 12.29
C ALA A 173 -12.75 6.73 11.42
N GLY A 174 -12.81 6.57 10.12
CA GLY A 174 -12.03 7.37 9.20
C GLY A 174 -12.69 7.50 7.85
N GLY A 175 -12.32 8.53 7.10
CA GLY A 175 -12.95 8.83 5.81
C GLY A 175 -14.48 8.88 5.93
N ALA A 176 -15.19 8.39 4.91
CA ALA A 176 -16.65 8.50 4.82
C ALA A 176 -17.42 8.01 6.07
N ALA A 177 -16.89 7.04 6.82
CA ALA A 177 -17.52 6.53 8.04
C ALA A 177 -17.68 7.60 9.12
N LEU A 178 -16.68 8.49 9.27
CA LEU A 178 -16.68 9.53 10.31
C LEU A 178 -17.87 10.49 10.17
N ASN A 179 -18.30 10.78 8.94
CA ASN A 179 -19.42 11.68 8.66
C ASN A 179 -20.79 11.02 8.81
N GLN A 180 -20.84 9.72 9.06
CA GLN A 180 -22.07 8.92 9.04
C GLN A 180 -22.43 8.39 10.42
N LEU A 181 -21.46 8.31 11.33
CA LEU A 181 -21.70 7.77 12.68
C LEU A 181 -22.70 8.62 13.47
N PRO A 182 -23.68 7.98 14.14
CA PRO A 182 -24.65 8.68 15.01
C PRO A 182 -24.04 9.04 16.38
N ILE A 183 -22.88 8.48 16.70
CA ILE A 183 -22.18 8.64 17.97
C ILE A 183 -20.75 9.11 17.72
N GLU A 184 -20.20 9.83 18.69
CA GLU A 184 -18.80 10.27 18.63
C GLU A 184 -17.86 9.06 18.78
N PRO A 185 -16.97 8.79 17.81
CA PRO A 185 -15.98 7.74 17.93
C PRO A 185 -14.89 8.15 18.93
N HIS A 186 -14.21 7.15 19.49
CA HIS A 186 -13.07 7.36 20.40
C HIS A 186 -11.82 7.84 19.67
N PHE A 187 -11.65 7.39 18.42
CA PHE A 187 -10.52 7.75 17.57
C PHE A 187 -10.96 8.00 16.14
N ALA A 188 -10.41 9.05 15.54
CA ALA A 188 -10.59 9.37 14.13
C ALA A 188 -9.27 9.24 13.36
N ALA A 189 -9.34 9.01 12.04
CA ALA A 189 -8.15 9.08 11.19
C ALA A 189 -8.44 9.53 9.75
N SER A 190 -7.40 10.07 9.10
CA SER A 190 -7.34 10.20 7.65
C SER A 190 -5.91 10.02 7.15
N ILE A 191 -5.76 9.26 6.07
CA ILE A 191 -4.48 8.99 5.40
C ILE A 191 -4.51 9.41 3.91
N ASP A 192 -5.61 10.01 3.46
CA ASP A 192 -5.76 10.44 2.06
C ASP A 192 -5.05 11.78 1.84
N ARG A 193 -4.10 11.77 0.89
CA ARG A 193 -3.29 12.93 0.49
C ARG A 193 -4.13 14.05 -0.14
N ASP A 194 -5.24 13.71 -0.78
CA ASP A 194 -6.02 14.60 -1.64
C ASP A 194 -7.51 14.67 -1.21
N ALA A 195 -7.81 14.25 0.03
CA ALA A 195 -9.14 14.38 0.60
C ALA A 195 -9.65 15.83 0.47
N SER A 196 -10.85 15.99 -0.06
CA SER A 196 -11.48 17.31 -0.22
C SER A 196 -11.67 17.99 1.14
N PRO A 197 -11.38 19.30 1.29
CA PRO A 197 -11.69 20.04 2.52
C PRO A 197 -13.15 19.94 2.95
N ALA A 198 -14.08 19.79 2.00
CA ALA A 198 -15.50 19.60 2.27
C ALA A 198 -15.78 18.35 3.13
N PHE A 199 -14.93 17.33 3.06
CA PHE A 199 -15.02 16.16 3.92
C PHE A 199 -14.85 16.53 5.40
N PHE A 200 -13.83 17.33 5.72
CA PHE A 200 -13.51 17.77 7.08
C PHE A 200 -14.49 18.83 7.60
N HIS A 201 -15.08 19.65 6.73
CA HIS A 201 -16.09 20.62 7.15
C HIS A 201 -17.45 20.00 7.50
N ARG A 202 -17.73 18.78 7.01
CA ARG A 202 -18.98 18.07 7.28
C ARG A 202 -18.92 17.16 8.50
N GLN A 203 -17.75 17.02 9.13
CA GLN A 203 -17.60 16.13 10.27
C GLN A 203 -18.46 16.64 11.44
N PRO A 204 -19.30 15.80 12.06
CA PRO A 204 -20.16 16.21 13.16
C PRO A 204 -19.40 16.34 14.49
N PHE A 205 -18.15 15.85 14.55
CA PHE A 205 -17.36 15.73 15.76
C PHE A 205 -16.02 16.46 15.60
N TRP A 206 -15.77 17.45 16.44
CA TRP A 206 -14.64 18.37 16.25
C TRP A 206 -13.47 18.11 17.20
N GLN A 207 -13.71 17.51 18.37
CA GLN A 207 -12.72 17.34 19.44
C GLN A 207 -12.14 15.91 19.53
N ILE A 208 -12.45 15.04 18.57
CA ILE A 208 -11.98 13.66 18.58
C ILE A 208 -10.45 13.61 18.42
N PRO A 209 -9.74 12.78 19.20
CA PRO A 209 -8.36 12.41 18.92
C PRO A 209 -8.17 11.89 17.50
N PHE A 210 -7.28 12.53 16.75
CA PHE A 210 -7.15 12.33 15.31
C PHE A 210 -5.77 11.79 14.94
N PHE A 211 -5.71 10.53 14.51
CA PHE A 211 -4.51 9.94 13.94
C PHE A 211 -4.28 10.44 12.50
N TYR A 212 -3.05 10.85 12.20
CA TYR A 212 -2.68 11.30 10.86
C TYR A 212 -1.27 10.85 10.49
N GLN A 213 -1.02 10.81 9.18
CA GLN A 213 0.30 10.62 8.59
C GLN A 213 0.72 11.91 7.86
N SER A 214 2.03 12.12 7.66
CA SER A 214 2.54 13.37 7.04
C SER A 214 2.05 13.63 5.63
N ARG A 215 1.47 12.62 4.96
CA ARG A 215 0.84 12.78 3.65
C ARG A 215 -0.45 13.60 3.67
N MET A 216 -1.06 13.83 4.83
CA MET A 216 -2.27 14.66 4.95
C MET A 216 -2.05 16.07 4.37
N ASN A 217 -3.07 16.63 3.70
CA ASN A 217 -2.99 17.99 3.19
C ASN A 217 -2.91 19.01 4.35
N PRO A 218 -1.98 20.00 4.32
CA PRO A 218 -1.84 21.00 5.39
C PRO A 218 -3.12 21.78 5.71
N LYS A 219 -4.00 22.04 4.71
CA LYS A 219 -5.28 22.73 4.94
C LYS A 219 -6.28 21.88 5.72
N ASN A 220 -6.30 20.59 5.44
CA ASN A 220 -7.12 19.63 6.19
C ASN A 220 -6.56 19.47 7.60
N PHE A 221 -5.22 19.37 7.72
CA PHE A 221 -4.53 19.29 9.00
C PHE A 221 -4.83 20.52 9.89
N SER A 222 -4.84 21.72 9.33
CA SER A 222 -5.19 22.95 10.08
C SER A 222 -6.67 23.02 10.49
N SER A 223 -7.54 22.20 9.90
CA SER A 223 -8.97 22.14 10.22
C SER A 223 -9.29 21.17 11.37
N LEU A 224 -8.30 20.43 11.87
CA LEU A 224 -8.44 19.54 13.02
C LEU A 224 -8.41 20.35 14.32
N HIS A 225 -9.40 20.15 15.20
CA HIS A 225 -9.46 20.80 16.52
C HIS A 225 -9.12 19.88 17.70
N GLY A 226 -9.33 18.57 17.57
CA GLY A 226 -8.94 17.59 18.58
C GLY A 226 -7.43 17.31 18.63
N GLU A 227 -7.02 16.46 19.57
CA GLU A 227 -5.62 16.05 19.76
C GLU A 227 -5.06 15.42 18.48
N LYS A 228 -3.93 15.93 17.98
CA LYS A 228 -3.32 15.49 16.72
C LYS A 228 -2.26 14.43 17.03
N LEU A 229 -2.54 13.20 16.61
CA LEU A 229 -1.73 12.02 16.92
C LEU A 229 -0.94 11.60 15.68
N TYR A 230 0.36 11.92 15.67
CA TYR A 230 1.24 11.59 14.56
C TYR A 230 1.57 10.10 14.53
N VAL A 231 1.40 9.49 13.35
CA VAL A 231 1.84 8.13 13.04
C VAL A 231 2.73 8.20 11.80
N PRO A 232 3.94 7.61 11.81
CA PRO A 232 4.78 7.56 10.62
C PRO A 232 4.14 6.70 9.52
N ASP A 233 4.45 7.01 8.27
CA ASP A 233 4.05 6.17 7.14
C ASP A 233 5.16 5.15 6.84
N GLY A 234 4.84 3.85 6.97
CA GLY A 234 5.75 2.75 6.67
C GLY A 234 6.23 2.72 5.22
N CYS A 235 5.52 3.39 4.32
CA CYS A 235 5.95 3.57 2.94
C CYS A 235 7.09 4.59 2.81
N TYR A 236 7.37 5.46 3.79
CA TYR A 236 8.36 6.55 3.70
C TYR A 236 9.45 6.44 4.80
N PRO A 237 10.50 5.61 4.61
CA PRO A 237 11.56 5.43 5.60
C PRO A 237 12.33 6.72 5.94
N ALA A 238 12.46 7.63 4.97
CA ALA A 238 13.04 8.95 5.19
C ALA A 238 12.31 9.75 6.27
N GLU A 239 10.98 9.73 6.25
CA GLU A 239 10.14 10.43 7.24
C GLU A 239 10.35 9.84 8.63
N SER A 240 10.27 8.51 8.75
CA SER A 240 10.45 7.79 10.02
C SER A 240 11.86 8.03 10.59
N TRP A 241 12.88 8.00 9.74
CA TRP A 241 14.23 8.32 10.16
C TRP A 241 14.35 9.78 10.61
N LEU A 242 13.76 10.75 9.90
CA LEU A 242 13.80 12.16 10.30
C LEU A 242 13.09 12.41 11.64
N SER A 243 11.92 11.80 11.85
CA SER A 243 11.11 11.99 13.05
C SER A 243 11.63 11.25 14.28
N GLY A 244 12.51 10.26 14.11
CA GLY A 244 12.94 9.42 15.23
C GLY A 244 12.10 8.16 15.43
N SER A 245 11.09 7.95 14.60
CA SER A 245 10.07 6.92 14.79
C SER A 245 10.40 5.60 14.10
N GLU A 246 9.80 4.53 14.60
CA GLU A 246 9.79 3.23 13.93
C GLU A 246 8.85 3.24 12.71
N LEU A 247 9.11 2.37 11.72
CA LEU A 247 8.18 2.19 10.60
C LEU A 247 6.86 1.61 11.09
N PHE A 248 5.76 2.09 10.51
CA PHE A 248 4.42 1.62 10.83
C PHE A 248 3.68 1.16 9.56
N ASP A 249 3.36 -0.13 9.48
CA ASP A 249 2.55 -0.67 8.39
C ASP A 249 1.06 -0.41 8.65
N GLY A 250 0.50 0.59 7.95
CA GLY A 250 -0.91 0.95 8.00
C GLY A 250 -1.77 0.26 6.91
N GLY A 251 -1.20 -0.58 6.06
CA GLY A 251 -1.88 -1.10 4.88
C GLY A 251 -2.24 -0.01 3.85
N TRP A 252 -3.31 -0.25 3.08
CA TRP A 252 -3.63 0.50 1.85
C TRP A 252 -4.77 1.51 1.98
N THR A 253 -5.58 1.43 3.02
CA THR A 253 -6.78 2.27 3.20
C THR A 253 -6.86 2.78 4.64
N VAL A 254 -7.68 3.81 4.89
CA VAL A 254 -7.90 4.30 6.26
C VAL A 254 -8.42 3.19 7.19
N GLY A 255 -9.20 2.24 6.68
CA GLY A 255 -9.68 1.10 7.47
C GLY A 255 -8.58 0.13 7.88
N THR A 256 -7.62 -0.18 7.00
CA THR A 256 -6.44 -0.97 7.38
C THR A 256 -5.54 -0.22 8.34
N PHE A 257 -5.43 1.10 8.19
CA PHE A 257 -4.64 1.94 9.08
C PHE A 257 -5.21 1.93 10.50
N LEU A 258 -6.52 2.13 10.64
CA LEU A 258 -7.23 2.02 11.91
C LEU A 258 -7.15 0.60 12.51
N THR A 259 -7.18 -0.44 11.66
CA THR A 259 -6.95 -1.83 12.09
C THR A 259 -5.57 -2.00 12.70
N SER A 260 -4.53 -1.51 12.02
CA SER A 260 -3.15 -1.58 12.50
C SER A 260 -2.97 -0.80 13.82
N LEU A 261 -3.64 0.35 13.94
CA LEU A 261 -3.67 1.12 15.18
C LEU A 261 -4.35 0.34 16.31
N ALA A 262 -5.51 -0.28 16.11
CA ALA A 262 -6.14 -1.10 17.13
C ALA A 262 -5.24 -2.26 17.59
N VAL A 263 -4.52 -2.89 16.64
CA VAL A 263 -3.51 -3.90 16.95
C VAL A 263 -2.36 -3.32 17.79
N LEU A 264 -1.83 -2.15 17.42
CA LEU A 264 -0.76 -1.45 18.16
C LEU A 264 -1.21 -1.09 19.58
N LEU A 265 -2.43 -0.59 19.73
CA LEU A 265 -3.03 -0.20 21.00
C LEU A 265 -3.31 -1.39 21.93
N GLY A 266 -3.18 -2.62 21.43
CA GLY A 266 -3.36 -3.86 22.18
C GLY A 266 -4.80 -4.36 22.21
N CYS A 267 -5.71 -3.74 21.48
CA CYS A 267 -7.13 -4.08 21.46
C CYS A 267 -7.37 -5.55 21.08
N ASP A 268 -8.39 -6.16 21.68
CA ASP A 268 -8.80 -7.54 21.42
C ASP A 268 -10.23 -7.76 21.98
N PRO A 269 -11.21 -8.22 21.19
CA PRO A 269 -11.15 -8.49 19.75
C PRO A 269 -11.14 -7.21 18.90
N ILE A 270 -10.75 -7.35 17.63
CA ILE A 270 -10.86 -6.33 16.58
C ILE A 270 -12.02 -6.69 15.65
N ILE A 271 -12.99 -5.80 15.55
CA ILE A 271 -14.30 -6.04 14.93
C ILE A 271 -14.46 -5.08 13.75
N TYR A 272 -14.68 -5.61 12.55
CA TYR A 272 -14.92 -4.82 11.34
C TYR A 272 -16.40 -4.61 11.11
N VAL A 273 -16.82 -3.36 10.88
CA VAL A 273 -18.18 -3.02 10.46
C VAL A 273 -18.13 -2.04 9.28
N GLY A 274 -18.92 -2.28 8.23
CA GLY A 274 -18.93 -1.42 7.04
C GLY A 274 -17.64 -1.47 6.20
N MET A 275 -16.83 -2.52 6.38
CA MET A 275 -15.58 -2.74 5.63
C MET A 275 -15.86 -3.55 4.36
N ASP A 276 -16.71 -3.02 3.47
CA ASP A 276 -17.21 -3.79 2.32
C ASP A 276 -16.14 -4.08 1.26
N LEU A 277 -15.24 -3.12 0.99
CA LEU A 277 -14.16 -3.23 0.00
C LEU A 277 -14.63 -3.56 -1.43
N CYS A 278 -15.90 -3.31 -1.74
CA CYS A 278 -16.46 -3.35 -3.08
C CYS A 278 -17.65 -2.41 -3.16
N TYR A 279 -18.10 -2.15 -4.38
CA TYR A 279 -19.33 -1.41 -4.61
C TYR A 279 -20.54 -2.31 -4.35
N GLU A 280 -21.64 -1.72 -3.86
CA GLU A 280 -22.97 -2.34 -3.88
C GLU A 280 -23.74 -1.68 -5.02
N GLU A 281 -23.97 -2.41 -6.11
CA GLU A 281 -24.45 -1.86 -7.40
C GLU A 281 -23.53 -0.74 -7.92
N THR A 282 -23.92 0.52 -7.76
CA THR A 282 -23.13 1.72 -8.10
C THR A 282 -22.68 2.52 -6.87
N GLN A 283 -23.08 2.10 -5.66
CA GLN A 283 -22.82 2.84 -4.43
C GLN A 283 -21.41 2.56 -3.91
N LYS A 284 -20.61 3.63 -3.77
CA LYS A 284 -19.28 3.59 -3.14
C LYS A 284 -19.36 3.62 -1.61
N TYR A 285 -20.31 4.38 -1.05
CA TYR A 285 -20.43 4.63 0.39
C TYR A 285 -21.90 4.54 0.84
N ALA A 286 -22.14 4.20 2.11
CA ALA A 286 -23.49 3.92 2.65
C ALA A 286 -24.53 5.05 2.49
N PHE A 287 -24.11 6.31 2.48
CA PHE A 287 -25.01 7.45 2.48
C PHE A 287 -24.68 8.47 1.38
N CYS A 288 -23.93 8.09 0.35
CA CYS A 288 -23.59 8.96 -0.78
C CYS A 288 -23.59 8.20 -2.11
N GLU A 289 -24.28 8.75 -3.11
CA GLU A 289 -24.05 8.44 -4.51
C GLU A 289 -22.74 9.13 -4.93
N ALA A 290 -21.61 8.44 -4.78
CA ALA A 290 -20.39 8.90 -5.43
C ALA A 290 -20.49 8.54 -6.92
N PRO A 291 -20.24 9.47 -7.86
CA PRO A 291 -20.06 9.08 -9.26
C PRO A 291 -18.93 8.06 -9.34
N ALA A 292 -19.04 7.11 -10.28
CA ALA A 292 -18.00 6.13 -10.57
C ALA A 292 -16.65 6.85 -10.66
N SER A 293 -15.71 6.46 -9.79
CA SER A 293 -14.36 7.03 -9.78
C SER A 293 -13.74 6.90 -11.16
N SER A 294 -12.88 7.84 -11.54
CA SER A 294 -11.98 7.67 -12.71
C SER A 294 -11.01 6.49 -12.55
N GLU A 295 -10.96 5.86 -11.38
CA GLU A 295 -10.18 4.66 -11.13
C GLU A 295 -10.75 3.45 -11.88
N LYS A 296 -9.82 2.70 -12.49
CA LYS A 296 -10.15 1.47 -13.21
C LYS A 296 -10.72 0.45 -12.22
N LEU A 297 -12.01 0.16 -12.37
CA LEU A 297 -12.70 -0.85 -11.57
C LEU A 297 -12.18 -2.26 -11.92
N VAL A 298 -12.12 -3.11 -10.90
CA VAL A 298 -11.75 -4.52 -11.02
C VAL A 298 -12.96 -5.36 -10.66
N GLU A 299 -13.37 -6.28 -11.54
CA GLU A 299 -14.44 -7.23 -11.25
C GLU A 299 -13.94 -8.34 -10.31
N THR A 300 -14.76 -8.70 -9.32
CA THR A 300 -14.48 -9.78 -8.37
C THR A 300 -15.78 -10.38 -7.84
N LEU A 301 -15.70 -11.32 -6.89
CA LEU A 301 -16.86 -11.92 -6.24
C LEU A 301 -17.01 -11.39 -4.81
N ASN A 302 -18.23 -11.00 -4.45
CA ASN A 302 -18.59 -10.68 -3.08
C ASN A 302 -18.75 -11.94 -2.23
N ARG A 303 -19.03 -11.77 -0.95
CA ARG A 303 -19.22 -12.88 0.00
C ARG A 303 -20.38 -13.82 -0.32
N PHE A 304 -21.34 -13.38 -1.15
CA PHE A 304 -22.48 -14.16 -1.61
C PHE A 304 -22.23 -14.86 -2.96
N GLY A 305 -21.01 -14.76 -3.51
CA GLY A 305 -20.65 -15.34 -4.81
C GLY A 305 -21.18 -14.54 -6.00
N GLN A 306 -21.65 -13.31 -5.80
CA GLN A 306 -22.13 -12.43 -6.86
C GLN A 306 -20.97 -11.60 -7.42
N LYS A 307 -21.01 -11.32 -8.73
CA LYS A 307 -20.05 -10.42 -9.38
C LYS A 307 -20.27 -8.99 -8.90
N VAL A 308 -19.19 -8.35 -8.47
CA VAL A 308 -19.16 -6.96 -8.00
C VAL A 308 -17.92 -6.26 -8.53
N SER A 309 -18.01 -4.93 -8.61
CA SER A 309 -16.86 -4.08 -8.89
C SER A 309 -16.13 -3.73 -7.60
N SER A 310 -14.81 -3.63 -7.65
CA SER A 310 -13.94 -3.16 -6.56
C SER A 310 -12.83 -2.27 -7.10
N GLN A 311 -12.00 -1.72 -6.20
CA GLN A 311 -10.84 -0.89 -6.50
C GLN A 311 -9.56 -1.64 -6.06
N ARG A 312 -8.41 -1.25 -6.62
CA ARG A 312 -7.14 -1.96 -6.43
C ARG A 312 -6.66 -1.94 -4.99
N ASP A 313 -6.70 -0.75 -4.39
CA ASP A 313 -6.40 -0.51 -2.98
C ASP A 313 -7.32 -1.31 -2.04
N TRP A 314 -8.59 -1.49 -2.40
CA TRP A 314 -9.54 -2.30 -1.64
C TRP A 314 -9.23 -3.80 -1.70
N LEU A 315 -8.90 -4.33 -2.87
CA LEU A 315 -8.47 -5.72 -3.01
C LEU A 315 -7.17 -5.98 -2.25
N MET A 316 -6.24 -5.02 -2.29
CA MET A 316 -5.01 -5.07 -1.51
C MET A 316 -5.25 -4.94 0.00
N ALA A 317 -6.23 -4.14 0.42
CA ALA A 317 -6.67 -4.04 1.81
C ALA A 317 -7.24 -5.36 2.34
N ALA A 318 -8.05 -6.07 1.56
CA ALA A 318 -8.58 -7.39 1.93
C ALA A 318 -7.45 -8.41 2.14
N ASP A 319 -6.50 -8.49 1.20
CA ASP A 319 -5.33 -9.38 1.31
C ASP A 319 -4.42 -8.98 2.50
N TRP A 320 -4.23 -7.69 2.72
CA TRP A 320 -3.45 -7.18 3.85
C TRP A 320 -4.09 -7.56 5.19
N MET A 321 -5.40 -7.40 5.35
CA MET A 321 -6.10 -7.79 6.58
C MET A 321 -6.01 -9.31 6.84
N ALA A 322 -6.17 -10.12 5.80
CA ALA A 322 -6.03 -11.58 5.91
C ALA A 322 -4.62 -11.99 6.37
N LYS A 323 -3.59 -11.34 5.83
CA LYS A 323 -2.20 -11.56 6.23
C LYS A 323 -1.94 -11.10 7.66
N LEU A 324 -2.40 -9.91 8.03
CA LEU A 324 -2.26 -9.38 9.39
C LEU A 324 -2.90 -10.35 10.40
N ALA A 325 -4.12 -10.81 10.14
CA ALA A 325 -4.81 -11.76 11.02
C ALA A 325 -4.03 -13.08 11.15
N SER A 326 -3.40 -13.54 10.07
CA SER A 326 -2.55 -14.75 10.08
C SER A 326 -1.25 -14.54 10.87
N GLN A 327 -0.68 -13.33 10.86
CA GLN A 327 0.55 -12.99 11.59
C GLN A 327 0.29 -12.72 13.07
N ARG A 328 -0.90 -12.17 13.40
CA ARG A 328 -1.33 -11.84 14.76
C ARG A 328 -2.27 -12.90 15.32
N TRP A 329 -1.73 -14.12 15.44
CA TRP A 329 -2.43 -15.26 16.03
C TRP A 329 -2.80 -15.04 17.52
N ASP A 330 -2.18 -14.06 18.17
CA ASP A 330 -2.46 -13.60 19.53
C ASP A 330 -3.72 -12.71 19.64
N LYS A 331 -4.34 -12.34 18.52
CA LYS A 331 -5.51 -11.45 18.47
C LYS A 331 -6.70 -12.11 17.81
N THR A 332 -7.90 -11.72 18.23
CA THR A 332 -9.15 -12.15 17.60
C THR A 332 -9.63 -11.10 16.60
N PHE A 333 -9.83 -11.53 15.35
CA PHE A 333 -10.43 -10.69 14.31
C PHE A 333 -11.83 -11.19 13.98
N VAL A 334 -12.78 -10.26 13.90
CA VAL A 334 -14.19 -10.56 13.57
C VAL A 334 -14.66 -9.64 12.45
N ASN A 335 -15.15 -10.22 11.36
CA ASN A 335 -15.87 -9.52 10.33
C ASN A 335 -17.36 -9.50 10.68
N ALA A 336 -17.85 -8.33 11.09
CA ALA A 336 -19.26 -8.04 11.33
C ALA A 336 -19.90 -7.21 10.21
N THR A 337 -19.22 -7.09 9.07
CA THR A 337 -19.73 -6.42 7.87
C THR A 337 -20.75 -7.32 7.17
N GLU A 338 -21.98 -6.85 6.94
CA GLU A 338 -23.07 -7.67 6.35
C GLU A 338 -23.13 -7.62 4.81
N GLY A 339 -22.16 -6.97 4.17
CA GLY A 339 -22.02 -6.90 2.73
C GLY A 339 -20.58 -7.18 2.30
N GLY A 340 -20.24 -6.74 1.08
CA GLY A 340 -18.85 -6.65 0.68
C GLY A 340 -18.16 -7.95 0.28
N LEU A 341 -16.84 -7.85 0.19
CA LEU A 341 -15.95 -8.97 -0.05
C LEU A 341 -15.88 -9.88 1.17
N ARG A 342 -15.62 -11.17 0.92
CA ARG A 342 -15.26 -12.09 2.00
C ARG A 342 -13.81 -11.85 2.41
N LEU A 343 -13.60 -11.56 3.69
CA LEU A 343 -12.24 -11.47 4.25
C LEU A 343 -11.70 -12.88 4.51
N GLN A 344 -10.51 -13.15 3.98
CA GLN A 344 -9.83 -14.44 4.13
C GLN A 344 -8.96 -14.47 5.40
N GLY A 345 -8.39 -15.63 5.71
CA GLY A 345 -7.54 -15.82 6.90
C GLY A 345 -8.33 -16.16 8.16
N PRO A 346 -7.70 -16.12 9.35
CA PRO A 346 -8.34 -16.48 10.62
C PRO A 346 -9.25 -15.35 11.15
N ILE A 347 -10.14 -14.83 10.30
CA ILE A 347 -11.12 -13.79 10.61
C ILE A 347 -12.49 -14.45 10.76
N LYS A 348 -13.09 -14.36 11.94
CA LYS A 348 -14.40 -14.96 12.24
C LYS A 348 -15.52 -14.14 11.61
N GLU A 349 -16.58 -14.78 11.17
CA GLU A 349 -17.80 -14.12 10.69
C GLU A 349 -18.86 -14.17 11.81
N ALA A 350 -19.47 -13.03 12.12
CA ALA A 350 -20.56 -12.92 13.11
C ALA A 350 -21.35 -11.62 12.87
N SER A 351 -22.61 -11.53 13.28
CA SER A 351 -23.31 -10.24 13.26
C SER A 351 -22.77 -9.30 14.34
N LEU A 352 -22.86 -7.98 14.13
CA LEU A 352 -22.42 -7.02 15.14
C LEU A 352 -23.17 -7.19 16.47
N GLN A 353 -24.48 -7.48 16.40
CA GLN A 353 -25.31 -7.71 17.58
C GLN A 353 -24.84 -8.93 18.40
N GLU A 354 -24.53 -10.06 17.75
CA GLU A 354 -24.05 -11.27 18.44
C GLU A 354 -22.72 -11.00 19.16
N VAL A 355 -21.80 -10.31 18.49
CA VAL A 355 -20.50 -9.95 19.09
C VAL A 355 -20.73 -9.05 20.30
N LEU A 356 -21.46 -7.95 20.14
CA LEU A 356 -21.73 -7.01 21.23
C LEU A 356 -22.52 -7.64 22.40
N GLY A 357 -23.38 -8.61 22.13
CA GLY A 357 -24.11 -9.35 23.16
C GLY A 357 -23.20 -10.18 24.07
N SER A 358 -22.02 -10.57 23.58
CA SER A 358 -21.02 -11.32 24.34
C SER A 358 -19.99 -10.46 25.07
N LEU A 359 -19.88 -9.17 24.73
CA LEU A 359 -18.88 -8.27 25.29
C LEU A 359 -19.33 -7.66 26.63
N PRO A 360 -18.43 -7.58 27.63
CA PRO A 360 -18.72 -6.85 28.85
C PRO A 360 -18.76 -5.33 28.59
N ILE A 361 -19.47 -4.62 29.46
CA ILE A 361 -19.41 -3.15 29.50
C ILE A 361 -18.01 -2.71 29.93
N GLN A 362 -17.51 -1.68 29.26
CA GLN A 362 -16.24 -1.00 29.48
C GLN A 362 -16.53 0.43 29.98
N PRO A 363 -16.51 0.67 31.30
CA PRO A 363 -16.88 1.98 31.83
C PRO A 363 -15.85 3.05 31.44
N ASP A 364 -16.35 4.21 31.00
CA ASP A 364 -15.57 5.44 30.77
C ASP A 364 -14.38 5.27 29.80
N LEU A 365 -14.61 4.63 28.65
CA LEU A 365 -13.59 4.51 27.61
C LEU A 365 -13.11 5.87 27.09
N SER A 366 -13.99 6.86 26.95
CA SER A 366 -13.62 8.23 26.57
C SER A 366 -12.67 8.89 27.58
N GLY A 367 -12.95 8.78 28.88
CA GLY A 367 -12.06 9.28 29.93
C GLY A 367 -10.71 8.57 29.93
N ARG A 368 -10.69 7.25 29.71
CA ARG A 368 -9.44 6.49 29.57
C ARG A 368 -8.62 6.93 28.35
N VAL A 369 -9.27 7.11 27.19
CA VAL A 369 -8.62 7.60 25.97
C VAL A 369 -7.99 8.97 26.22
N HIS A 370 -8.74 9.90 26.81
CA HIS A 370 -8.22 11.22 27.16
C HIS A 370 -7.01 11.11 28.10
N ALA A 371 -7.11 10.33 29.18
CA ALA A 371 -6.03 10.15 30.13
C ALA A 371 -4.75 9.62 29.48
N GLU A 372 -4.83 8.58 28.65
CA GLU A 372 -3.67 8.01 27.96
C GLU A 372 -3.04 9.01 26.98
N ILE A 373 -3.85 9.77 26.22
CA ILE A 373 -3.32 10.78 25.29
C ILE A 373 -2.58 11.90 26.02
N MET A 374 -3.07 12.33 27.20
CA MET A 374 -2.40 13.36 27.99
C MET A 374 -1.04 12.91 28.51
N THR A 375 -0.75 11.60 28.55
CA THR A 375 0.58 11.08 28.90
C THR A 375 1.59 11.10 27.75
N LEU A 376 1.14 11.36 26.52
CA LEU A 376 2.02 11.29 25.35
C LEU A 376 2.95 12.48 25.24
N ASP A 377 4.18 12.20 24.83
CA ASP A 377 5.16 13.21 24.52
C ASP A 377 4.76 14.03 23.30
N TRP A 378 5.05 15.32 23.37
CA TRP A 378 5.02 16.20 22.21
C TRP A 378 6.04 15.73 21.18
N MET A 379 5.63 15.77 19.91
CA MET A 379 6.50 15.43 18.82
C MET A 379 7.66 16.42 18.73
N SER A 380 8.88 15.91 18.57
CA SER A 380 10.07 16.72 18.31
C SER A 380 10.93 16.07 17.23
N ILE A 381 11.53 16.90 16.37
CA ILE A 381 12.49 16.42 15.36
C ILE A 381 13.89 16.48 15.97
N PRO A 382 14.64 15.37 16.06
CA PRO A 382 16.01 15.40 16.53
C PRO A 382 16.90 16.24 15.60
N LEU A 383 17.44 17.36 16.11
CA LEU A 383 18.29 18.28 15.34
C LEU A 383 19.52 17.58 14.73
N GLU A 384 20.08 16.61 15.45
CA GLU A 384 21.21 15.79 14.98
C GLU A 384 20.87 15.00 13.70
N ARG A 385 19.68 14.40 13.65
CA ARG A 385 19.20 13.68 12.47
C ARG A 385 19.01 14.64 11.29
N MET A 386 18.41 15.81 11.52
CA MET A 386 18.28 16.81 10.46
C MET A 386 19.63 17.32 9.95
N ASN A 387 20.62 17.48 10.82
CA ASN A 387 21.98 17.86 10.40
C ASN A 387 22.65 16.75 9.59
N GLU A 388 22.51 15.50 10.01
CA GLU A 388 23.08 14.36 9.28
C GLU A 388 22.40 14.14 7.94
N TRP A 389 21.07 14.32 7.85
CA TRP A 389 20.33 14.34 6.59
C TRP A 389 20.94 15.33 5.59
N LYS A 390 21.11 16.59 6.02
CA LYS A 390 21.68 17.66 5.18
C LYS A 390 23.10 17.35 4.72
N LYS A 391 23.93 16.76 5.58
CA LYS A 391 25.29 16.34 5.20
C LYS A 391 25.25 15.20 4.19
N SER A 392 24.41 14.19 4.43
CA SER A 392 24.24 13.04 3.54
C SER A 392 23.72 13.43 2.17
N MET A 393 22.72 14.33 2.09
CA MET A 393 22.24 14.91 0.83
C MET A 393 23.39 15.50 -0.01
N LYS A 394 24.25 16.30 0.61
CA LYS A 394 25.43 16.91 -0.07
C LYS A 394 26.44 15.86 -0.54
N ARG A 395 26.69 14.83 0.27
CA ARG A 395 27.61 13.74 -0.08
C ARG A 395 27.05 12.90 -1.23
N CYS A 396 25.78 12.50 -1.18
CA CYS A 396 25.09 11.81 -2.28
C CYS A 396 25.18 12.59 -3.59
N LEU A 397 24.94 13.91 -3.55
CA LEU A 397 25.05 14.75 -4.76
C LEU A 397 26.48 14.79 -5.31
N SER A 398 27.50 14.82 -4.43
CA SER A 398 28.90 14.72 -4.83
C SER A 398 29.23 13.36 -5.46
N LEU A 399 28.70 12.27 -4.90
CA LEU A 399 28.84 10.93 -5.43
C LEU A 399 28.22 10.81 -6.82
N CYS A 400 27.02 11.34 -7.05
CA CYS A 400 26.42 11.38 -8.39
C CYS A 400 27.33 12.08 -9.41
N LYS A 401 27.85 13.27 -9.07
CA LYS A 401 28.75 14.02 -9.95
C LYS A 401 30.03 13.23 -10.29
N LYS A 402 30.62 12.56 -9.30
CA LYS A 402 31.82 11.73 -9.50
C LYS A 402 31.54 10.51 -10.38
N GLY A 403 30.48 9.77 -10.10
CA GLY A 403 30.14 8.57 -10.88
C GLY A 403 29.78 8.87 -12.33
N LEU A 404 29.09 9.98 -12.61
CA LEU A 404 28.82 10.39 -14.00
C LEU A 404 30.09 10.82 -14.75
N LYS A 405 31.00 11.53 -14.07
CA LYS A 405 32.24 12.03 -14.69
C LYS A 405 33.25 10.90 -14.97
N HIS A 406 33.44 10.00 -14.01
CA HIS A 406 34.50 8.99 -14.06
C HIS A 406 34.00 7.59 -14.45
N ARG A 407 32.67 7.36 -14.50
CA ARG A 407 32.04 6.05 -14.76
C ARG A 407 32.50 4.96 -13.79
N GLU A 408 32.89 5.35 -12.58
CA GLU A 408 33.34 4.45 -11.52
C GLU A 408 32.17 3.93 -10.68
N PRO A 409 32.27 2.71 -10.13
CA PRO A 409 31.32 2.22 -9.12
C PRO A 409 31.23 3.17 -7.92
N ILE A 410 30.02 3.43 -7.44
CA ILE A 410 29.77 4.23 -6.24
C ILE A 410 29.40 3.31 -5.07
N SER A 411 30.05 3.52 -3.92
CA SER A 411 29.60 2.92 -2.66
C SER A 411 28.65 3.88 -1.96
N TRP A 412 27.37 3.54 -1.94
CA TRP A 412 26.30 4.37 -1.37
C TRP A 412 25.94 4.00 0.07
N ASP A 413 26.23 2.76 0.48
CA ASP A 413 25.64 2.11 1.66
C ASP A 413 25.94 2.79 3.00
N ARG A 414 26.85 3.78 3.03
CA ARG A 414 27.17 4.57 4.22
C ARG A 414 26.29 5.80 4.37
N GLU A 415 25.54 6.18 3.34
CA GLU A 415 24.75 7.39 3.30
C GLU A 415 23.31 7.14 3.71
N ILE A 416 22.85 7.85 4.74
CA ILE A 416 21.49 7.66 5.24
C ILE A 416 20.44 8.01 4.20
N VAL A 417 20.63 9.09 3.44
CA VAL A 417 19.72 9.49 2.36
C VAL A 417 19.61 8.39 1.30
N TYR A 418 20.72 7.68 1.04
CA TYR A 418 20.65 6.53 0.15
C TYR A 418 19.78 5.41 0.74
N GLN A 419 20.05 5.01 1.98
CA GLN A 419 19.35 3.92 2.65
C GLN A 419 17.84 4.19 2.80
N THR A 420 17.45 5.42 3.13
CA THR A 420 16.07 5.75 3.53
C THR A 420 15.23 6.41 2.43
N LEU A 421 15.85 6.89 1.35
CA LEU A 421 15.14 7.56 0.26
C LEU A 421 15.52 7.00 -1.11
N LEU A 422 16.79 7.09 -1.50
CA LEU A 422 17.20 6.78 -2.88
C LEU A 422 17.05 5.29 -3.20
N PHE A 423 17.53 4.41 -2.33
CA PHE A 423 17.44 2.97 -2.54
C PHE A 423 15.99 2.46 -2.53
N PRO A 424 15.11 2.82 -1.56
CA PRO A 424 13.69 2.49 -1.63
C PRO A 424 13.02 2.95 -2.93
N LEU A 425 13.29 4.18 -3.38
CA LEU A 425 12.81 4.68 -4.66
C LEU A 425 13.33 3.85 -5.83
N TRP A 426 14.61 3.45 -5.83
CA TRP A 426 15.15 2.58 -6.87
C TRP A 426 14.50 1.20 -6.90
N GLN A 427 14.13 0.64 -5.74
CA GLN A 427 13.39 -0.63 -5.71
C GLN A 427 12.02 -0.53 -6.40
N ILE A 428 11.42 0.66 -6.38
CA ILE A 428 10.12 0.93 -7.01
C ILE A 428 10.28 1.22 -8.51
N TRP A 429 11.21 2.11 -8.88
CA TRP A 429 11.36 2.63 -10.24
C TRP A 429 12.33 1.81 -11.11
N GLY A 430 13.32 1.16 -10.50
CA GLY A 430 14.36 0.36 -11.16
C GLY A 430 13.84 -0.70 -12.13
N PRO A 431 12.76 -1.46 -11.82
CA PRO A 431 12.18 -2.41 -12.76
C PRO A 431 11.71 -1.78 -14.09
N LEU A 432 11.24 -0.53 -14.07
CA LEU A 432 10.86 0.19 -15.28
C LEU A 432 12.10 0.54 -16.12
N PHE A 433 13.18 1.01 -15.48
CA PHE A 433 14.45 1.25 -16.16
C PHE A 433 15.01 -0.04 -16.77
N GLU A 434 14.99 -1.15 -16.04
CA GLU A 434 15.45 -2.46 -16.55
C GLU A 434 14.68 -2.86 -17.81
N ARG A 435 13.33 -2.75 -17.79
CA ARG A 435 12.48 -3.06 -18.96
C ARG A 435 12.84 -2.26 -20.20
N GLU A 436 13.04 -0.95 -20.07
CA GLU A 436 13.33 -0.06 -21.20
C GLU A 436 14.75 -0.27 -21.72
N LEU A 437 15.72 -0.48 -20.82
CA LEU A 437 17.14 -0.61 -21.18
C LEU A 437 17.50 -1.99 -21.76
N GLU A 438 16.69 -3.02 -21.52
CA GLU A 438 16.84 -4.36 -22.12
C GLU A 438 16.77 -4.33 -23.65
N VAL A 439 15.98 -3.42 -24.23
CA VAL A 439 15.80 -3.28 -25.68
C VAL A 439 16.54 -2.08 -26.27
N ASP A 440 17.25 -1.33 -25.43
CA ASP A 440 18.06 -0.20 -25.86
C ASP A 440 19.26 -0.69 -26.70
N SER A 441 19.44 -0.10 -27.88
CA SER A 441 20.45 -0.52 -28.86
C SER A 441 21.85 0.05 -28.64
N GLN A 442 22.06 0.88 -27.60
CA GLN A 442 23.38 1.44 -27.33
C GLN A 442 24.42 0.33 -27.06
N PRO A 443 25.66 0.49 -27.55
CA PRO A 443 26.73 -0.50 -27.44
C PRO A 443 27.36 -0.48 -26.03
N MET A 444 26.54 -0.74 -25.02
CA MET A 444 26.90 -0.75 -23.61
C MET A 444 26.22 -1.95 -22.96
N SER A 445 26.84 -2.56 -21.94
CA SER A 445 26.18 -3.64 -21.21
C SER A 445 24.93 -3.13 -20.48
N LEU A 446 23.92 -3.99 -20.29
CA LEU A 446 22.72 -3.64 -19.51
C LEU A 446 23.08 -3.18 -18.10
N GLU A 447 24.09 -3.80 -17.48
CA GLU A 447 24.60 -3.43 -16.16
C GLU A 447 25.11 -1.99 -16.12
N GLU A 448 25.94 -1.60 -17.09
CA GLU A 448 26.44 -0.23 -17.18
C GLU A 448 25.32 0.78 -17.48
N LYS A 449 24.37 0.45 -18.35
CA LYS A 449 23.20 1.29 -18.64
C LYS A 449 22.36 1.53 -17.39
N LEU A 450 22.06 0.46 -16.64
CA LEU A 450 21.31 0.54 -15.39
C LEU A 450 22.04 1.37 -14.35
N ARG A 451 23.35 1.18 -14.20
CA ARG A 451 24.17 1.96 -13.26
C ARG A 451 24.13 3.46 -13.59
N LEU A 452 24.29 3.85 -14.86
CA LEU A 452 24.23 5.26 -15.26
C LEU A 452 22.83 5.86 -15.03
N ASN A 453 21.78 5.14 -15.40
CA ASN A 453 20.40 5.60 -15.19
C ASN A 453 20.04 5.71 -13.71
N GLN A 454 20.52 4.79 -12.87
CA GLN A 454 20.38 4.88 -11.42
C GLN A 454 21.01 6.17 -10.87
N ILE A 455 22.23 6.51 -11.30
CA ILE A 455 22.91 7.72 -10.85
C ILE A 455 22.15 8.99 -11.30
N LEU A 456 21.68 9.02 -12.54
CA LEU A 456 20.88 10.13 -13.07
C LEU A 456 19.54 10.27 -12.33
N PHE A 457 18.86 9.15 -12.07
CA PHE A 457 17.63 9.12 -11.28
C PHE A 457 17.88 9.65 -9.86
N PHE A 458 18.91 9.19 -9.16
CA PHE A 458 19.26 9.70 -7.84
C PHE A 458 19.61 11.18 -7.85
N GLN A 459 20.35 11.65 -8.85
CA GLN A 459 20.66 13.07 -8.98
C GLN A 459 19.38 13.91 -9.13
N ARG A 460 18.41 13.45 -9.94
CA ARG A 460 17.12 14.11 -10.11
C ARG A 460 16.36 14.16 -8.78
N VAL A 461 16.21 13.04 -8.09
CA VAL A 461 15.53 12.97 -6.79
C VAL A 461 16.17 13.94 -5.79
N LEU A 462 17.51 13.96 -5.70
CA LEU A 462 18.23 14.86 -4.79
C LEU A 462 17.99 16.35 -5.11
N HIS A 463 17.84 16.72 -6.38
CA HIS A 463 17.52 18.09 -6.77
C HIS A 463 16.08 18.46 -6.44
N GLU A 464 15.12 17.56 -6.68
CA GLU A 464 13.70 17.78 -6.34
C GLU A 464 13.51 17.96 -4.83
N GLN A 465 14.24 17.21 -4.00
CA GLN A 465 14.21 17.34 -2.54
C GLN A 465 14.98 18.55 -1.98
N ALA A 466 15.84 19.19 -2.78
CA ALA A 466 16.62 20.36 -2.34
C ALA A 466 15.88 21.68 -2.56
N ASN A 467 14.89 21.70 -3.45
CA ASN A 467 13.98 22.82 -3.71
C ASN A 467 12.79 22.78 -2.75
#